data_AF-A0A0B7NQ05-F1
#
_entry.id   AF-A0A0B7NQ05-F1
#
_cell.length_a   1.000
_cell.length_b   1.000
_cell.length_c   1.000
_cell.angle_alpha   90.00
_cell.angle_beta   90.00
_cell.angle_gamma   90.00
#
_symmetry.space_group_name_H-M   'P 1'
#
loop_
_entity.id
_entity.type
_entity.pdbx_description
1 polymer ?
#
loop_
_entity_poly.entity_id
_entity_poly.type
_entity_poly.pdbx_seq_one_letter_code
_entity_poly.pdbx_strand_id
1 'polypeptide(L)'
;MRTTVKRQKVDEGVTISVRLLHVLKEKYIANVVNYVVELLPRYQQTIESFKKDGYNVIGYVRKSRTKETDETRTKLLNMICKKLKTHSMVDKIFVSFKSNKNEPIIDRDIDDDKKVLEEINADGNTQDMLKCVSAQKTSLVTLTFAGLTTNDLVAFLTNNTNVEKIVVDSLPHSNTIAVFDRKELLNDQEKIKQFKCRTGSEQRSK
;
A
#
# COMPACT_ATOMS: atom_id res chain seq x y z
N MET A 1 -4.74 21.88 8.16
CA MET A 1 -5.04 21.59 9.59
C MET A 1 -6.37 22.26 9.95
N ARG A 2 -7.42 21.51 10.29
CA ARG A 2 -8.63 22.08 10.90
C ARG A 2 -8.38 22.20 12.41
N THR A 3 -7.99 23.38 12.87
CA THR A 3 -7.90 23.70 14.29
C THR A 3 -9.27 24.08 14.82
N THR A 4 -9.75 23.36 15.84
CA THR A 4 -10.96 23.75 16.56
C THR A 4 -10.64 24.92 17.46
N VAL A 5 -11.34 26.03 17.27
CA VAL A 5 -11.23 27.22 18.11
C VAL A 5 -12.13 27.02 19.34
N LYS A 6 -11.56 27.13 20.55
CA LYS A 6 -12.28 27.14 21.81
C LYS A 6 -12.06 28.47 22.53
N ARG A 7 -12.99 28.88 23.37
CA ARG A 7 -12.85 30.05 24.24
C ARG A 7 -12.50 29.57 25.64
N GLN A 8 -11.46 30.12 26.24
CA GLN A 8 -11.03 29.81 27.60
C GLN A 8 -11.06 31.10 28.43
N LYS A 9 -11.71 31.05 29.59
CA LYS A 9 -11.62 32.12 30.59
C LYS A 9 -10.26 32.03 31.27
N VAL A 10 -9.55 33.15 31.31
CA VAL A 10 -8.40 33.37 32.18
C VAL A 10 -8.90 34.25 33.33
N ASP A 11 -8.22 34.21 34.49
CA ASP A 11 -8.66 34.93 35.71
C ASP A 11 -9.06 36.39 35.44
N GLU A 12 -10.02 36.87 36.24
CA GLU A 12 -10.65 38.19 36.14
C GLU A 12 -11.43 38.45 34.83
N GLY A 13 -12.26 37.50 34.40
CA GLY A 13 -13.31 37.75 33.40
C GLY A 13 -12.84 37.91 31.95
N VAL A 14 -11.54 37.87 31.70
CA VAL A 14 -10.97 37.94 30.35
C VAL A 14 -11.11 36.58 29.67
N THR A 15 -11.77 36.56 28.50
CA THR A 15 -11.91 35.34 27.70
C THR A 15 -10.98 35.41 26.50
N ILE A 16 -10.03 34.48 26.41
CA ILE A 16 -9.11 34.38 25.28
C ILE A 16 -9.55 33.28 24.31
N SER A 17 -9.25 33.48 23.03
CA SER A 17 -9.43 32.48 21.99
C SER A 17 -8.23 31.54 21.98
N VAL A 18 -8.45 30.26 22.26
CA VAL A 18 -7.43 29.22 22.20
C VAL A 18 -7.69 28.28 21.02
N ARG A 19 -6.62 27.81 20.39
CA ARG A 19 -6.69 26.79 19.34
C ARG A 19 -6.15 25.49 19.89
N LEU A 20 -6.96 24.43 19.79
CA LEU A 20 -6.52 23.10 20.20
C LEU A 20 -5.60 22.54 19.10
N LEU A 21 -4.33 22.39 19.43
CA LEU A 21 -3.34 21.74 18.58
C LEU A 21 -3.18 20.30 19.03
N HIS A 22 -3.46 19.36 18.14
CA HIS A 22 -3.18 17.96 18.40
C HIS A 22 -1.71 17.67 18.09
N VAL A 23 -1.00 17.12 19.08
CA VAL A 23 0.41 16.78 18.96
C VAL A 23 0.54 15.28 18.72
N LEU A 24 1.51 14.88 17.90
CA LEU A 24 1.80 13.47 17.65
C LEU A 24 2.30 12.82 18.95
N LYS A 25 1.75 11.66 19.33
CA LYS A 25 2.23 10.95 20.53
C LYS A 25 3.69 10.55 20.35
N GLU A 26 4.50 10.68 21.41
CA GLU A 26 5.96 10.42 21.38
C GLU A 26 6.33 9.07 20.79
N LYS A 27 5.57 8.01 21.08
CA LYS A 27 5.78 6.67 20.51
C LYS A 27 5.83 6.68 18.97
N TYR A 28 5.06 7.53 18.31
CA TYR A 28 5.07 7.64 16.85
C TYR A 28 6.26 8.46 16.34
N ILE A 29 6.80 9.39 17.13
CA ILE A 29 8.03 10.12 16.80
C ILE A 29 9.23 9.17 16.83
N ALA A 30 9.39 8.40 17.91
CA ALA A 30 10.45 7.40 18.02
C ALA A 30 10.38 6.36 16.88
N ASN A 31 9.16 5.93 16.53
CA ASN A 31 8.93 5.03 15.40
C ASN A 31 9.36 5.62 14.06
N VAL A 32 9.22 6.94 13.84
CA VAL A 32 9.68 7.60 12.61
C VAL A 32 11.21 7.61 12.54
N VAL A 33 11.90 7.88 13.64
CA VAL A 33 13.37 7.86 13.69
C VAL A 33 13.89 6.46 13.37
N ASN A 34 13.37 5.44 14.05
CA ASN A 34 13.73 4.05 13.79
C ASN A 34 13.46 3.65 12.33
N TYR A 35 12.31 4.08 11.80
CA TYR A 35 11.94 3.85 10.42
C TYR A 35 12.98 4.38 9.42
N VAL A 36 13.42 5.64 9.60
CA VAL A 36 14.37 6.30 8.68
C VAL A 36 15.78 5.72 8.81
N VAL A 37 16.23 5.49 10.05
CA VAL A 37 17.64 5.12 10.33
C VAL A 37 17.91 3.65 10.04
N GLU A 38 17.01 2.75 10.46
CA GLU A 38 17.30 1.31 10.46
C GLU A 38 16.44 0.55 9.46
N LEU A 39 15.12 0.76 9.52
CA LEU A 39 14.18 -0.15 8.89
C LEU A 39 14.09 0.05 7.37
N LEU A 40 14.06 1.29 6.90
CA LEU A 40 14.00 1.59 5.47
C LEU A 40 15.27 1.12 4.72
N PRO A 41 16.51 1.42 5.18
CA PRO A 41 17.71 0.92 4.50
C PRO A 41 17.77 -0.61 4.46
N ARG A 42 17.45 -1.29 5.57
CA ARG A 42 17.43 -2.76 5.64
C ARG A 42 16.40 -3.37 4.68
N TYR A 43 15.24 -2.73 4.57
CA TYR A 43 14.22 -3.14 3.62
C TYR A 43 14.67 -3.00 2.17
N GLN A 44 15.26 -1.85 1.83
CA GLN A 44 15.79 -1.60 0.49
C GLN A 44 16.87 -2.61 0.11
N GLN A 45 17.80 -2.93 1.01
CA GLN A 45 18.79 -3.98 0.82
C GLN A 45 18.15 -5.36 0.56
N THR A 46 17.05 -5.66 1.25
CA THR A 46 16.29 -6.90 1.02
C THR A 46 15.70 -6.92 -0.39
N ILE A 47 15.09 -5.83 -0.85
CA ILE A 47 14.57 -5.74 -2.22
C ILE A 47 15.70 -5.84 -3.26
N GLU A 48 16.85 -5.18 -3.02
CA GLU A 48 18.01 -5.29 -3.89
C GLU A 48 18.55 -6.72 -3.98
N SER A 49 18.54 -7.49 -2.88
CA SER A 49 18.89 -8.91 -2.93
C SER A 49 17.96 -9.70 -3.84
N PHE A 50 16.65 -9.41 -3.82
CA PHE A 50 15.72 -10.06 -4.76
C PHE A 50 16.05 -9.73 -6.22
N LYS A 51 16.41 -8.49 -6.53
CA LYS A 51 16.85 -8.14 -7.89
C LYS A 51 18.11 -8.89 -8.30
N LYS A 52 19.08 -9.04 -7.40
CA LYS A 52 20.31 -9.82 -7.63
C LYS A 52 20.02 -11.30 -7.85
N ASP A 53 19.01 -11.84 -7.16
CA ASP A 53 18.52 -13.22 -7.32
C ASP A 53 17.66 -13.44 -8.59
N GLY A 54 17.59 -12.43 -9.46
CA GLY A 54 16.90 -12.47 -10.74
C GLY A 54 15.38 -12.28 -10.65
N TYR A 55 14.86 -11.77 -9.54
CA TYR A 55 13.45 -11.39 -9.44
C TYR A 55 13.19 -10.07 -10.15
N ASN A 56 12.16 -10.04 -11.00
CA ASN A 56 11.53 -8.80 -11.40
C ASN A 56 10.68 -8.28 -10.24
N VAL A 57 11.05 -7.14 -9.64
CA VAL A 57 10.34 -6.62 -8.47
C VAL A 57 9.29 -5.62 -8.95
N ILE A 58 8.02 -6.00 -8.87
CA ILE A 58 6.92 -5.16 -9.33
C ILE A 58 6.05 -4.69 -8.17
N GLY A 59 5.58 -3.45 -8.24
CA GLY A 59 4.61 -2.88 -7.32
C GLY A 59 3.18 -3.03 -7.83
N TYR A 60 2.25 -3.36 -6.95
CA TYR A 60 0.81 -3.38 -7.26
C TYR A 60 0.02 -2.49 -6.30
N VAL A 61 -0.80 -1.63 -6.89
CA VAL A 61 -1.66 -0.69 -6.17
C VAL A 61 -3.10 -0.86 -6.63
N ARG A 62 -4.01 -0.75 -5.68
CA ARG A 62 -5.43 -0.84 -5.96
C ARG A 62 -6.21 0.21 -5.21
N LYS A 63 -7.18 0.81 -5.89
CA LYS A 63 -8.22 1.62 -5.24
C LYS A 63 -9.59 1.01 -5.47
N SER A 64 -10.31 0.87 -4.36
CA SER A 64 -11.69 0.40 -4.41
C SER A 64 -12.65 1.49 -4.85
N ARG A 65 -13.80 1.11 -5.39
CA ARG A 65 -14.90 2.05 -5.65
C ARG A 65 -15.35 2.73 -4.34
N THR A 66 -15.30 4.06 -4.33
CA THR A 66 -15.63 4.93 -3.19
C THR A 66 -16.28 6.21 -3.73
N LYS A 67 -16.85 7.03 -2.84
CA LYS A 67 -17.50 8.31 -3.19
C LYS A 67 -16.51 9.42 -3.59
N GLU A 68 -15.20 9.15 -3.61
CA GLU A 68 -14.19 10.15 -4.00
C GLU A 68 -14.17 10.37 -5.52
N THR A 69 -13.86 11.59 -5.93
CA THR A 69 -13.75 11.98 -7.35
C THR A 69 -12.57 11.29 -8.02
N ASP A 70 -12.60 11.21 -9.34
CA ASP A 70 -11.53 10.58 -10.12
C ASP A 70 -10.21 11.32 -9.96
N GLU A 71 -10.21 12.65 -9.95
CA GLU A 71 -9.01 13.43 -9.63
C GLU A 71 -8.41 13.09 -8.26
N THR A 72 -9.25 12.95 -7.24
CA THR A 72 -8.79 12.60 -5.88
C THR A 72 -8.19 11.21 -5.87
N ARG A 73 -8.82 10.27 -6.57
CA ARG A 73 -8.35 8.89 -6.72
C ARG A 73 -7.01 8.82 -7.46
N THR A 74 -6.86 9.54 -8.57
CA THR A 74 -5.61 9.68 -9.32
C THR A 74 -4.49 10.24 -8.43
N LYS A 75 -4.76 11.30 -7.67
CA LYS A 75 -3.81 11.86 -6.70
C LYS A 75 -3.37 10.83 -5.66
N LEU A 76 -4.32 10.07 -5.10
CA LEU A 76 -4.01 9.04 -4.09
C LEU A 76 -3.20 7.88 -4.68
N LEU A 77 -3.53 7.42 -5.89
CA LEU A 77 -2.76 6.39 -6.58
C LEU A 77 -1.34 6.86 -6.87
N ASN A 78 -1.17 8.07 -7.40
CA ASN A 78 0.15 8.67 -7.64
C ASN A 78 0.98 8.80 -6.37
N MET A 79 0.38 9.14 -5.23
CA MET A 79 1.08 9.14 -3.93
C MET A 79 1.56 7.75 -3.53
N ILE A 80 0.75 6.72 -3.77
CA ILE A 80 1.12 5.33 -3.47
C ILE A 80 2.22 4.85 -4.44
N CYS A 81 2.08 5.12 -5.74
CA CYS A 81 3.10 4.80 -6.75
C CYS A 81 4.44 5.44 -6.37
N LYS A 82 4.44 6.72 -5.99
CA LYS A 82 5.65 7.40 -5.51
C LYS A 82 6.29 6.65 -4.35
N LYS A 83 5.50 6.24 -3.33
CA LYS A 83 6.02 5.47 -2.19
C LYS A 83 6.63 4.15 -2.61
N LEU A 84 5.99 3.40 -3.50
CA LEU A 84 6.54 2.12 -3.99
C LEU A 84 7.85 2.33 -4.77
N LYS A 85 7.95 3.40 -5.60
CA LYS A 85 9.21 3.74 -6.28
C LYS A 85 10.31 4.13 -5.30
N THR A 86 10.01 4.98 -4.33
CA THR A 86 11.04 5.54 -3.43
C THR A 86 11.42 4.61 -2.29
N HIS A 87 10.45 3.93 -1.67
CA HIS A 87 10.71 3.08 -0.50
C HIS A 87 11.03 1.65 -0.91
N SER A 88 10.14 1.06 -1.71
CA SER A 88 10.23 -0.35 -2.10
C SER A 88 11.08 -0.58 -3.35
N MET A 89 11.63 0.49 -3.95
CA MET A 89 12.53 0.43 -5.12
C MET A 89 12.05 -0.50 -6.24
N VAL A 90 10.74 -0.54 -6.49
CA VAL A 90 10.16 -1.43 -7.50
C VAL A 90 10.56 -1.00 -8.92
N ASP A 91 10.72 -1.97 -9.81
CA ASP A 91 11.13 -1.76 -11.21
C ASP A 91 9.94 -1.30 -12.07
N LYS A 92 8.76 -1.88 -11.83
CA LYS A 92 7.51 -1.53 -12.52
C LYS A 92 6.37 -1.41 -11.53
N ILE A 93 5.38 -0.59 -11.84
CA ILE A 93 4.18 -0.38 -11.02
C ILE A 93 2.94 -0.60 -11.86
N PHE A 94 2.04 -1.45 -11.37
CA PHE A 94 0.75 -1.67 -11.96
C PHE A 94 -0.36 -1.22 -11.02
N VAL A 95 -1.42 -0.67 -11.60
CA VAL A 95 -2.51 -0.07 -10.83
C VAL A 95 -3.87 -0.63 -11.24
N SER A 96 -4.77 -0.76 -10.27
CA SER A 96 -6.19 -0.92 -10.52
C SER A 96 -6.93 0.30 -10.00
N PHE A 97 -7.57 1.02 -10.92
CA PHE A 97 -8.16 2.32 -10.62
C PHE A 97 -9.44 2.18 -9.79
N LYS A 98 -10.38 1.33 -10.21
CA LYS A 98 -11.75 1.24 -9.67
C LYS A 98 -12.25 -0.20 -9.51
N SER A 99 -11.51 -1.04 -8.79
CA SER A 99 -11.94 -2.43 -8.58
C SER A 99 -12.86 -2.61 -7.38
N ASN A 100 -13.75 -3.59 -7.45
CA ASN A 100 -14.55 -4.00 -6.30
C ASN A 100 -13.73 -4.90 -5.37
N LYS A 101 -14.19 -5.03 -4.11
CA LYS A 101 -13.52 -5.91 -3.13
C LYS A 101 -13.65 -7.39 -3.51
N ASN A 102 -14.80 -7.76 -4.09
CA ASN A 102 -15.15 -9.14 -4.41
C ASN A 102 -14.81 -9.51 -5.86
N GLU A 103 -14.27 -8.58 -6.62
CA GLU A 103 -13.88 -8.78 -8.01
C GLU A 103 -12.54 -9.51 -8.06
N PRO A 104 -12.49 -10.70 -8.69
CA PRO A 104 -11.27 -11.46 -8.85
C PRO A 104 -10.19 -10.63 -9.54
N ILE A 105 -8.93 -10.75 -9.11
CA ILE A 105 -7.80 -10.00 -9.68
C ILE A 105 -7.66 -10.21 -11.19
N ILE A 106 -8.04 -11.40 -11.69
CA ILE A 106 -7.99 -11.74 -13.11
C ILE A 106 -8.99 -10.95 -13.95
N ASP A 107 -10.11 -10.54 -13.36
CA ASP A 107 -11.20 -9.86 -14.07
C ASP A 107 -11.10 -8.33 -13.98
N ARG A 108 -10.10 -7.80 -13.26
CA ARG A 108 -9.97 -6.36 -13.02
C ARG A 108 -9.45 -5.62 -14.25
N ASP A 109 -10.00 -4.44 -14.49
CA ASP A 109 -9.48 -3.48 -15.47
C ASP A 109 -9.44 -4.04 -16.92
N ILE A 110 -10.36 -4.96 -17.26
CA ILE A 110 -10.52 -5.50 -18.63
C ILE A 110 -10.94 -4.40 -19.62
N ASP A 111 -11.96 -3.61 -19.25
CA ASP A 111 -12.54 -2.53 -20.06
C ASP A 111 -12.14 -1.13 -19.55
N ASP A 112 -10.96 -1.01 -18.94
CA ASP A 112 -10.57 0.21 -18.23
C ASP A 112 -10.28 1.38 -19.18
N ASP A 113 -10.64 2.59 -18.76
CA ASP A 113 -10.53 3.79 -19.58
C ASP A 113 -9.07 4.26 -19.63
N LYS A 114 -8.39 3.99 -20.75
CA LYS A 114 -6.94 4.24 -20.93
C LYS A 114 -6.53 5.67 -20.59
N LYS A 115 -7.42 6.65 -20.79
CA LYS A 115 -7.17 8.07 -20.48
C LYS A 115 -6.87 8.31 -18.99
N VAL A 116 -7.53 7.56 -18.11
CA VAL A 116 -7.34 7.70 -16.66
C VAL A 116 -5.98 7.13 -16.25
N LEU A 117 -5.53 6.09 -16.93
CA LEU A 117 -4.24 5.46 -16.67
C LEU A 117 -3.07 6.37 -17.08
N GLU A 118 -3.24 7.18 -18.14
CA GLU A 118 -2.24 8.15 -18.60
C GLU A 118 -1.92 9.24 -17.55
N GLU A 119 -2.86 9.55 -16.66
CA GLU A 119 -2.66 10.52 -15.57
C GLU A 119 -1.94 9.91 -14.34
N ILE A 120 -1.74 8.59 -14.34
CA ILE A 120 -1.15 7.84 -13.22
C ILE A 120 0.28 7.43 -13.60
N ASN A 121 1.23 7.67 -12.69
CA ASN A 121 2.63 7.28 -12.84
C ASN A 121 2.81 5.77 -12.59
N ALA A 122 2.23 4.97 -13.48
CA ALA A 122 2.23 3.51 -13.51
C ALA A 122 2.63 3.01 -14.90
N ASP A 123 3.15 1.79 -14.96
CA ASP A 123 3.60 1.10 -16.16
C ASP A 123 2.47 0.31 -16.85
N GLY A 124 1.30 0.21 -16.23
CA GLY A 124 0.12 -0.45 -16.79
C GLY A 124 -0.99 -0.70 -15.77
N ASN A 125 -2.05 -1.36 -16.24
CA ASN A 125 -3.17 -1.77 -15.39
C ASN A 125 -2.99 -3.20 -14.84
N THR A 126 -4.02 -3.76 -14.17
CA THR A 126 -3.96 -5.16 -13.68
C THR A 126 -3.76 -6.18 -14.80
N GLN A 127 -4.30 -5.97 -16.00
CA GLN A 127 -4.13 -6.89 -17.12
C GLN A 127 -2.67 -6.90 -17.63
N ASP A 128 -2.03 -5.74 -17.65
CA ASP A 128 -0.61 -5.65 -17.99
C ASP A 128 0.28 -6.31 -16.92
N MET A 129 -0.11 -6.18 -15.64
CA MET A 129 0.53 -6.90 -14.54
C MET A 129 0.44 -8.41 -14.76
N LEU A 130 -0.75 -8.94 -15.09
CA LEU A 130 -0.96 -10.38 -15.29
C LEU A 130 -0.08 -10.94 -16.41
N LYS A 131 0.05 -10.21 -17.51
CA LYS A 131 1.00 -10.54 -18.59
C LYS A 131 2.45 -10.52 -18.08
N CYS A 132 2.83 -9.51 -17.33
CA CYS A 132 4.18 -9.38 -16.79
C CYS A 132 4.54 -10.53 -15.85
N VAL A 133 3.66 -10.90 -14.92
CA VAL A 133 3.91 -12.01 -13.99
C VAL A 133 3.90 -13.36 -14.69
N SER A 134 3.12 -13.56 -15.75
CA SER A 134 3.15 -14.80 -16.52
C SER A 134 4.46 -15.04 -17.28
N ALA A 135 5.23 -13.99 -17.55
CA ALA A 135 6.43 -14.06 -18.38
C ALA A 135 7.73 -14.20 -17.58
N GLN A 136 7.79 -13.67 -16.36
CA GLN A 136 9.04 -13.51 -15.61
C GLN A 136 8.90 -13.90 -14.15
N LYS A 137 9.98 -14.47 -13.59
CA LYS A 137 10.12 -14.71 -12.15
C LYS A 137 9.93 -13.40 -11.40
N THR A 138 8.89 -13.31 -10.58
CA THR A 138 8.41 -12.04 -10.03
C THR A 138 8.34 -12.05 -8.50
N SER A 139 8.75 -10.93 -7.90
CA SER A 139 8.43 -10.56 -6.52
C SER A 139 7.43 -9.41 -6.53
N LEU A 140 6.24 -9.64 -5.98
CA LEU A 140 5.14 -8.69 -5.99
C LEU A 140 5.08 -7.89 -4.69
N VAL A 141 5.14 -6.56 -4.78
CA VAL A 141 5.12 -5.66 -3.63
C VAL A 141 3.80 -4.90 -3.55
N THR A 142 3.18 -4.86 -2.37
CA THR A 142 1.99 -4.05 -2.09
C THR A 142 2.10 -3.35 -0.74
N LEU A 143 1.43 -2.20 -0.56
CA LEU A 143 1.50 -1.47 0.73
C LEU A 143 0.61 -2.03 1.83
N THR A 144 -0.40 -2.83 1.46
CA THR A 144 -1.34 -3.39 2.42
C THR A 144 -1.82 -4.75 1.95
N PHE A 145 -2.09 -5.64 2.90
CA PHE A 145 -2.70 -6.95 2.67
C PHE A 145 -3.92 -6.89 1.75
N ALA A 146 -4.92 -6.07 2.08
CA ALA A 146 -6.13 -5.89 1.29
C ALA A 146 -5.91 -5.11 -0.03
N GLY A 147 -4.72 -4.52 -0.22
CA GLY A 147 -4.31 -3.80 -1.42
C GLY A 147 -4.12 -4.75 -2.60
N LEU A 148 -3.59 -5.94 -2.36
CA LEU A 148 -3.49 -6.99 -3.38
C LEU A 148 -4.87 -7.61 -3.66
N THR A 149 -5.43 -8.26 -2.65
CA THR A 149 -6.74 -8.90 -2.73
C THR A 149 -7.30 -9.21 -1.34
N THR A 150 -8.57 -9.57 -1.27
CA THR A 150 -9.21 -10.06 -0.05
C THR A 150 -9.51 -11.57 -0.11
N ASN A 151 -9.94 -12.11 -1.26
CA ASN A 151 -10.52 -13.46 -1.31
C ASN A 151 -9.92 -14.40 -2.35
N ASP A 152 -9.21 -13.89 -3.36
CA ASP A 152 -8.79 -14.68 -4.54
C ASP A 152 -7.28 -15.02 -4.54
N LEU A 153 -6.55 -14.74 -3.45
CA LEU A 153 -5.09 -14.85 -3.40
C LEU A 153 -4.58 -16.23 -3.81
N VAL A 154 -5.25 -17.29 -3.33
CA VAL A 154 -4.87 -18.67 -3.65
C VAL A 154 -5.07 -18.95 -5.14
N ALA A 155 -6.21 -18.57 -5.71
CA ALA A 155 -6.47 -18.74 -7.14
C ALA A 155 -5.45 -17.96 -7.99
N PHE A 156 -5.15 -16.72 -7.59
CA PHE A 156 -4.13 -15.90 -8.25
C PHE A 156 -2.74 -16.57 -8.25
N LEU A 157 -2.27 -17.06 -7.11
CA LEU A 157 -0.97 -17.71 -6.97
C LEU A 157 -0.91 -19.08 -7.67
N THR A 158 -2.02 -19.80 -7.72
CA THR A 158 -2.13 -21.05 -8.48
C THR A 158 -1.99 -20.80 -9.97
N ASN A 159 -2.66 -19.78 -10.49
CA ASN A 159 -2.64 -19.44 -11.92
C ASN A 159 -1.32 -18.76 -12.36
N ASN A 160 -0.61 -18.10 -11.46
CA ASN A 160 0.62 -17.35 -11.76
C ASN A 160 1.81 -17.95 -11.01
N THR A 161 2.35 -19.06 -11.51
CA THR A 161 3.42 -19.84 -10.88
C THR A 161 4.73 -19.08 -10.71
N ASN A 162 5.00 -18.10 -11.57
CA ASN A 162 6.20 -17.26 -11.53
C ASN A 162 6.17 -16.20 -10.42
N VAL A 163 5.02 -15.95 -9.79
CA VAL A 163 4.92 -15.09 -8.60
C VAL A 163 5.41 -15.91 -7.41
N GLU A 164 6.70 -15.84 -7.12
CA GLU A 164 7.31 -16.64 -6.07
C GLU A 164 7.30 -15.95 -4.71
N LYS A 165 7.29 -14.62 -4.68
CA LYS A 165 7.33 -13.82 -3.45
C LYS A 165 6.26 -12.74 -3.45
N ILE A 166 5.63 -12.54 -2.29
CA ILE A 166 4.76 -11.40 -2.01
C ILE A 166 5.34 -10.63 -0.83
N VAL A 167 5.55 -9.34 -1.04
CA VAL A 167 6.02 -8.41 -0.01
C VAL A 167 4.89 -7.45 0.31
N VAL A 168 4.53 -7.38 1.59
CA VAL A 168 3.59 -6.39 2.11
C VAL A 168 4.37 -5.34 2.88
N ASP A 169 4.60 -4.20 2.23
CA ASP A 169 5.26 -3.03 2.79
C ASP A 169 4.26 -2.20 3.61
N SER A 170 4.09 -2.57 4.87
CA SER A 170 3.29 -1.80 5.83
C SER A 170 4.13 -0.77 6.60
N LEU A 171 5.34 -0.45 6.15
CA LEU A 171 6.22 0.51 6.82
C LEU A 171 5.55 1.86 7.09
N PRO A 172 4.83 2.47 6.13
CA PRO A 172 4.21 3.79 6.38
C PRO A 172 3.13 3.76 7.49
N HIS A 173 2.62 2.58 7.83
CA HIS A 173 1.49 2.42 8.72
C HIS A 173 1.90 1.81 10.07
N SER A 174 2.68 0.74 10.07
CA SER A 174 2.98 -0.06 11.25
C SER A 174 4.47 -0.35 11.45
N ASN A 175 5.37 0.19 10.62
CA ASN A 175 6.79 -0.17 10.64
C ASN A 175 7.02 -1.70 10.55
N THR A 176 6.16 -2.39 9.79
CA THR A 176 6.27 -3.84 9.58
C THR A 176 6.38 -4.14 8.10
N ILE A 177 7.23 -5.10 7.77
CA ILE A 177 7.34 -5.69 6.44
C ILE A 177 7.03 -7.16 6.61
N ALA A 178 6.14 -7.68 5.78
CA ALA A 178 5.92 -9.11 5.69
C ALA A 178 6.39 -9.60 4.32
N VAL A 179 7.23 -10.62 4.31
CA VAL A 179 7.67 -11.30 3.09
C VAL A 179 7.14 -12.71 3.16
N PHE A 180 6.48 -13.14 2.10
CA PHE A 180 5.89 -14.46 2.00
C PHE A 180 6.36 -15.14 0.72
N ASP A 181 6.80 -16.38 0.83
CA ASP A 181 6.99 -17.22 -0.35
C ASP A 181 5.66 -17.83 -0.79
N ARG A 182 5.51 -18.05 -2.10
CA ARG A 182 4.32 -18.66 -2.71
C ARG A 182 3.95 -19.99 -2.04
N LYS A 183 4.95 -20.83 -1.77
CA LYS A 183 4.74 -22.15 -1.15
C LYS A 183 4.14 -22.01 0.25
N GLU A 184 4.58 -21.02 1.02
CA GLU A 184 4.03 -20.77 2.34
C GLU A 184 2.57 -20.32 2.26
N LEU A 185 2.27 -19.38 1.36
CA LEU A 185 0.90 -18.87 1.20
C LEU A 185 -0.08 -19.92 0.68
N LEU A 186 0.38 -20.90 -0.11
CA LEU A 186 -0.48 -21.98 -0.58
C LEU A 186 -0.75 -23.05 0.50
N ASN A 187 0.14 -23.20 1.48
CA ASN A 187 0.08 -24.26 2.49
C ASN A 187 -0.42 -23.76 3.86
N ASP A 188 -0.27 -22.48 4.17
CA ASP A 188 -0.58 -21.90 5.49
C ASP A 188 -1.82 -21.01 5.42
N GLN A 189 -2.92 -21.52 5.95
CA GLN A 189 -4.21 -20.83 5.97
C GLN A 189 -4.23 -19.63 6.94
N GLU A 190 -3.40 -19.59 7.97
CA GLU A 190 -3.29 -18.44 8.88
C GLU A 190 -2.61 -17.25 8.19
N LYS A 191 -1.58 -17.51 7.38
CA LYS A 191 -0.96 -16.47 6.55
C LYS A 191 -1.94 -15.90 5.53
N ILE A 192 -2.78 -16.74 4.91
CA ILE A 192 -3.84 -16.27 4.00
C ILE A 192 -4.86 -15.39 4.74
N LYS A 193 -5.23 -15.72 5.98
CA LYS A 193 -6.21 -14.94 6.75
C LYS A 193 -5.77 -13.49 6.96
N GLN A 194 -4.47 -13.21 7.00
CA GLN A 194 -3.96 -11.83 7.10
C GLN A 194 -4.41 -10.95 5.93
N PHE A 195 -4.61 -11.53 4.74
CA PHE A 195 -5.12 -10.85 3.54
C PHE A 195 -6.60 -10.48 3.61
N LYS A 196 -7.36 -11.07 4.54
CA LYS A 196 -8.80 -10.81 4.70
C LYS A 196 -9.12 -9.61 5.58
N CYS A 197 -8.16 -9.11 6.36
CA CYS A 197 -8.39 -8.08 7.36
C CYS A 197 -8.27 -6.64 6.79
N ARG A 198 -9.22 -5.78 7.17
CA ARG A 198 -9.11 -4.31 7.03
C ARG A 198 -9.01 -3.71 8.43
N THR A 199 -7.85 -3.18 8.78
CA THR A 199 -7.70 -2.39 10.02
C THR A 199 -8.10 -0.94 9.75
N GLY A 200 -8.78 -0.33 10.72
CA GLY A 200 -9.13 1.09 10.66
C GLY A 200 -7.91 1.98 10.89
N SER A 201 -8.03 3.27 10.55
CA SER A 201 -6.99 4.25 10.83
C SER A 201 -6.82 4.46 12.34
N GLU A 202 -5.58 4.38 12.83
CA GLU A 202 -5.28 4.68 14.23
C GLU A 202 -5.26 6.18 14.53
N GLN A 203 -5.80 6.59 15.68
CA GLN A 203 -5.67 7.97 16.17
C GLN A 203 -4.26 8.20 16.74
N ARG A 204 -3.42 8.90 15.97
CA ARG A 204 -2.01 9.12 16.29
C ARG A 204 -1.72 10.37 17.11
N SER A 205 -2.65 11.31 17.15
CA SER A 205 -2.50 12.57 17.84
C SER A 205 -3.45 12.70 19.02
N LYS A 206 -3.04 13.46 20.04
CA LYS A 206 -3.88 13.88 21.17
C LYS A 206 -3.81 15.39 21.29
#